data_AF-A0AAW6HIQ9-F1
#
_entry.id   AF-A0AAW6HIQ9-F1
#
_cell.length_a   1.000
_cell.length_b   1.000
_cell.length_c   1.000
_cell.angle_alpha   90.00
_cell.angle_beta   90.00
_cell.angle_gamma   90.00
#
_symmetry.space_group_name_H-M   'P 1'
#
loop_
_entity.id
_entity.type
_entity.pdbx_description
1 polymer ?
#
loop_
_entity_poly.entity_id
_entity_poly.type
_entity_poly.pdbx_seq_one_letter_code
_entity_poly.pdbx_strand_id
1 'polypeptide(L)'
;MIILACSNYIQNNDNIREIDKIFGVTYDGDDVGRFLFNKGNWFYTHHDASGRKLVIHTRQLSADVKDDMLKEMAKIIKKHLERHV
;
A
#
# COMPACT_ATOMS: atom_id res chain seq x y z
N MET A 1 5.35 -5.96 -14.45
CA MET A 1 4.91 -5.07 -13.35
C MET A 1 3.87 -5.79 -12.52
N ILE A 2 3.89 -5.62 -11.19
CA ILE A 2 3.01 -6.35 -10.26
C ILE A 2 2.38 -5.34 -9.29
N ILE A 3 1.06 -5.45 -9.07
CA ILE A 3 0.32 -4.71 -8.04
C ILE A 3 -0.46 -5.72 -7.23
N LEU A 4 -0.33 -5.67 -5.90
CA LEU A 4 -1.03 -6.50 -4.95
C LEU A 4 -1.69 -5.63 -3.89
N ALA A 5 -2.80 -6.11 -3.32
CA ALA A 5 -3.41 -5.53 -2.13
C ALA A 5 -3.44 -6.58 -1.02
N CYS A 6 -3.21 -6.16 0.22
CA CYS A 6 -3.28 -7.04 1.38
C CYS A 6 -4.02 -6.40 2.55
N SER A 7 -4.68 -7.25 3.34
CA SER A 7 -5.49 -6.85 4.51
C SER A 7 -4.61 -6.54 5.73
N ASN A 8 -5.17 -5.81 6.69
CA ASN A 8 -4.56 -5.55 7.99
C ASN A 8 -4.51 -6.76 8.94
N TYR A 9 -4.94 -7.94 8.49
CA TYR A 9 -4.79 -9.19 9.23
C TYR A 9 -3.34 -9.69 9.24
N ILE A 10 -2.50 -9.18 8.34
CA ILE A 10 -1.06 -9.46 8.31
C ILE A 10 -0.37 -8.60 9.37
N GLN A 11 0.48 -9.19 10.21
CA GLN A 11 1.21 -8.44 11.23
C GLN A 11 2.29 -7.59 10.57
N ASN A 12 2.12 -6.27 10.67
CA ASN A 12 3.04 -5.31 10.07
C ASN A 12 3.22 -4.08 10.97
N ASN A 13 4.11 -4.20 11.95
CA ASN A 13 4.51 -3.18 12.93
C ASN A 13 6.04 -3.11 13.03
N ASP A 14 6.58 -2.30 13.95
CA ASP A 14 8.02 -2.06 14.09
C ASP A 14 8.84 -3.32 14.42
N ASN A 15 8.22 -4.32 15.05
CA ASN A 15 8.89 -5.56 15.44
C ASN A 15 8.64 -6.70 14.44
N ILE A 16 7.48 -6.71 13.79
CA ILE A 16 7.02 -7.80 12.94
C ILE A 16 6.58 -7.25 11.60
N ARG A 17 7.27 -7.69 10.54
CA ARG A 17 7.13 -7.21 9.16
C ARG A 17 6.79 -8.38 8.23
N GLU A 18 5.63 -9.00 8.41
CA GLU A 18 5.25 -10.18 7.62
C GLU A 18 5.07 -9.85 6.13
N ILE A 19 4.56 -8.66 5.82
CA ILE A 19 4.39 -8.16 4.44
C ILE A 19 5.72 -8.22 3.68
N ASP A 20 6.81 -7.83 4.33
CA ASP A 20 8.13 -7.77 3.70
C ASP A 20 8.61 -9.18 3.30
N LYS A 21 8.36 -10.18 4.16
CA LYS A 21 8.73 -11.58 3.91
C LYS A 21 7.81 -12.25 2.89
N ILE A 22 6.49 -12.08 3.02
CA ILE A 22 5.48 -12.73 2.17
C ILE A 22 5.60 -12.23 0.73
N PHE A 23 5.74 -10.91 0.55
CA PHE A 23 5.71 -10.30 -0.76
C PHE A 23 7.08 -9.88 -1.29
N GLY A 24 8.14 -9.92 -0.48
CA GLY A 24 9.48 -9.48 -0.88
C GLY A 24 9.51 -7.98 -1.18
N VAL A 25 9.01 -7.17 -0.25
CA VAL A 25 8.90 -5.70 -0.36
C VAL A 25 9.39 -5.03 0.92
N THR A 26 9.53 -3.70 0.89
CA THR A 26 9.81 -2.86 2.05
C THR A 26 8.85 -1.68 2.09
N TYR A 27 8.48 -1.22 3.29
CA TYR A 27 7.63 -0.03 3.43
C TYR A 27 8.32 1.21 2.86
N ASP A 28 7.57 2.05 2.16
CA ASP A 28 8.11 3.24 1.49
C ASP A 28 8.44 4.39 2.46
N GLY A 29 8.16 4.23 3.74
CA GLY A 29 8.35 5.25 4.77
C GLY A 29 7.17 6.22 4.88
N ASP A 30 7.11 6.95 5.98
CA ASP A 30 5.94 7.79 6.29
C ASP A 30 5.77 8.98 5.32
N ASP A 31 6.86 9.49 4.74
CA ASP A 31 6.81 10.63 3.82
C ASP A 31 6.22 10.28 2.45
N VAL A 32 6.24 9.00 2.07
CA VAL A 32 5.88 8.54 0.72
C VAL A 32 4.74 7.53 0.75
N GLY A 33 4.78 6.63 1.72
CA GLY A 33 3.92 5.47 1.77
C GLY A 33 2.82 5.51 2.81
N ARG A 34 2.64 6.62 3.56
CA ARG A 34 1.57 6.75 4.56
C ARG A 34 0.44 7.62 4.07
N PHE A 35 -0.73 7.02 3.91
CA PHE A 35 -1.94 7.74 3.53
C PHE A 35 -3.01 7.55 4.62
N LEU A 36 -3.20 8.57 5.47
CA LEU A 36 -4.13 8.55 6.59
C LEU A 36 -5.20 9.63 6.43
N PHE A 37 -6.44 9.23 6.14
CA PHE A 37 -7.57 10.14 5.97
C PHE A 37 -8.43 10.21 7.24
N ASN A 38 -8.62 9.07 7.90
CA ASN A 38 -9.16 8.93 9.25
C ASN A 38 -8.86 7.53 9.81
N LYS A 39 -9.31 7.22 11.02
CA LYS A 39 -9.09 5.91 11.68
C LYS A 39 -9.55 4.71 10.84
N GLY A 40 -10.61 4.87 10.05
CA GLY A 40 -11.16 3.84 9.17
C GLY A 40 -10.74 3.95 7.72
N ASN A 41 -9.98 4.97 7.31
CA ASN A 41 -9.62 5.19 5.92
C ASN A 41 -8.13 5.53 5.86
N TRP A 42 -7.36 4.49 5.59
CA TRP A 42 -5.92 4.55 5.46
C TRP A 42 -5.43 3.47 4.51
N PHE A 43 -4.27 3.69 3.90
CA PHE A 43 -3.49 2.64 3.27
C PHE A 43 -2.01 2.97 3.37
N TYR A 44 -1.19 1.92 3.28
CA TYR A 44 0.26 2.01 3.22
C TYR A 44 0.77 1.41 1.91
N THR A 45 1.90 1.91 1.43
CA THR A 45 2.55 1.39 0.22
C THR A 45 3.92 0.82 0.52
N HIS A 46 4.22 -0.27 -0.18
CA HIS A 46 5.48 -0.98 -0.07
C HIS A 46 5.96 -1.34 -1.47
N HIS A 47 7.26 -1.21 -1.72
CA HIS A 47 7.87 -1.61 -2.99
C HIS A 47 8.95 -2.67 -2.81
N ASP A 48 9.16 -3.48 -3.84
CA ASP A 48 10.37 -4.29 -3.94
C ASP A 48 11.59 -3.42 -4.29
N ALA A 49 12.79 -3.96 -4.11
CA ALA A 49 14.03 -3.25 -4.42
C ALA A 49 14.13 -2.76 -5.87
N SER A 50 13.42 -3.41 -6.81
CA SER A 50 13.39 -2.98 -8.21
C SER A 50 12.33 -1.92 -8.52
N GLY A 51 11.45 -1.60 -7.56
CA GLY A 51 10.32 -0.70 -7.75
C GLY A 51 9.27 -1.20 -8.74
N ARG A 52 9.28 -2.49 -9.12
CA ARG A 52 8.37 -3.09 -10.12
C ARG A 52 7.17 -3.78 -9.47
N LYS A 53 7.22 -4.02 -8.16
CA LYS A 53 6.14 -4.56 -7.36
C LYS A 53 5.68 -3.51 -6.36
N LEU A 54 4.39 -3.22 -6.38
CA LEU A 54 3.69 -2.37 -5.41
C LEU A 54 2.75 -3.26 -4.58
N VAL A 55 2.86 -3.19 -3.25
CA VAL A 55 1.87 -3.75 -2.33
C VAL A 55 1.15 -2.62 -1.62
N ILE A 56 -0.18 -2.61 -1.73
CA ILE A 56 -1.07 -1.69 -1.02
C ILE A 56 -1.61 -2.42 0.21
N HIS A 57 -1.22 -1.97 1.40
CA HIS A 57 -1.66 -2.52 2.67
C HIS A 57 -2.77 -1.66 3.26
N THR A 58 -3.96 -2.22 3.42
CA THR A 58 -5.13 -1.51 3.95
C THR A 58 -6.06 -2.48 4.67
N ARG A 59 -7.11 -1.99 5.32
CA ARG A 59 -8.19 -2.86 5.79
C ARG A 59 -9.05 -3.37 4.63
N GLN A 60 -9.97 -4.28 4.90
CA GLN A 60 -11.00 -4.64 3.93
C GLN A 60 -11.86 -3.41 3.53
N LEU A 61 -12.03 -3.19 2.23
CA LEU A 61 -12.71 -2.04 1.63
C LEU A 61 -14.18 -2.32 1.27
N SER A 62 -14.95 -2.91 2.18
CA SER A 62 -16.35 -3.30 1.90
C SER A 62 -17.41 -2.28 2.33
N ALA A 63 -17.06 -1.30 3.17
CA ALA A 63 -17.99 -0.27 3.66
C ALA A 63 -17.23 1.00 4.09
N ASP A 64 -17.92 2.14 3.99
CA ASP A 64 -17.46 3.49 4.41
C ASP A 64 -16.04 3.82 3.93
N VAL A 65 -15.85 3.71 2.62
CA VAL A 65 -14.58 4.01 1.95
C VAL A 65 -14.67 5.42 1.38
N LYS A 66 -13.77 6.32 1.80
CA LYS A 66 -13.75 7.70 1.30
C LYS A 66 -13.34 7.74 -0.17
N ASP A 67 -14.09 8.51 -0.96
CA ASP A 67 -13.78 8.76 -2.37
C ASP A 67 -12.37 9.34 -2.58
N ASP A 68 -11.94 10.27 -1.73
CA ASP A 68 -10.58 10.84 -1.80
C ASP A 68 -9.48 9.80 -1.58
N MET A 69 -9.73 8.79 -0.74
CA MET A 69 -8.78 7.70 -0.52
C MET A 69 -8.67 6.81 -1.77
N LEU A 70 -9.80 6.51 -2.42
CA LEU A 70 -9.82 5.76 -3.68
C LEU A 70 -9.11 6.53 -4.79
N LYS A 71 -9.35 7.85 -4.90
CA LYS A 71 -8.65 8.71 -5.85
C LYS A 71 -7.15 8.73 -5.62
N GLU A 72 -6.70 8.82 -4.37
CA GLU A 72 -5.27 8.83 -4.07
C GLU A 72 -4.61 7.47 -4.36
N MET A 73 -5.28 6.37 -3.99
CA MET A 73 -4.84 5.03 -4.35
C MET A 73 -4.72 4.85 -5.87
N ALA A 74 -5.70 5.36 -6.64
CA ALA A 74 -5.66 5.33 -8.10
C ALA A 74 -4.50 6.15 -8.68
N LYS A 75 -4.17 7.32 -8.11
CA LYS A 75 -3.00 8.10 -8.52
C LYS A 75 -1.69 7.35 -8.28
N ILE A 76 -1.54 6.70 -7.13
CA ILE A 76 -0.34 5.92 -6.81
C ILE A 76 -0.21 4.74 -7.76
N ILE A 77 -1.29 4.01 -8.00
CA ILE A 77 -1.32 2.92 -8.98
C ILE A 77 -0.92 3.46 -10.36
N LYS A 78 -1.55 4.53 -10.84
CA LYS A 78 -1.22 5.13 -12.13
C LYS A 78 0.25 5.51 -12.24
N LYS A 79 0.81 6.18 -11.22
CA LYS A 79 2.24 6.56 -11.18
C LYS A 79 3.16 5.34 -11.21
N HIS A 80 2.80 4.26 -10.52
CA HIS A 80 3.52 2.98 -10.58
C HIS A 80 3.49 2.40 -11.99
N LEU A 81 2.32 2.44 -12.65
CA LEU A 81 2.17 1.98 -14.04
C LEU A 81 3.06 2.78 -15.00
N GLU A 82 3.01 4.11 -14.92
CA GLU A 82 3.73 5.01 -15.82
C GLU A 82 5.27 4.96 -15.69
N ARG A 83 5.81 4.57 -14.53
CA ARG A 83 7.26 4.42 -14.35
C ARG A 83 7.87 3.29 -15.19
N HIS A 84 7.04 2.36 -15.65
CA HIS A 84 7.47 1.13 -16.31
C HIS A 84 6.84 0.94 -17.69
N VAL A 85 6.33 2.03 -18.29
CA VAL A 85 5.99 2.15 -19.72
C VAL A 85 7.18 2.76 -20.45
#